data_AF-A0A6V8HHB5-F1
#
_entry.id   AF-A0A6V8HHB5-F1
#
_cell.length_a   1.000
_cell.length_b   1.000
_cell.length_c   1.000
_cell.angle_alpha   90.00
_cell.angle_beta   90.00
_cell.angle_gamma   90.00
#
_symmetry.space_group_name_H-M   'P 1'
#
loop_
_entity.id
_entity.type
_entity.pdbx_description
1 polymer ?
#
loop_
_entity_poly.entity_id
_entity_poly.type
_entity_poly.pdbx_seq_one_letter_code
_entity_poly.pdbx_strand_id
1 'polypeptide(L)'
;MAVRHISALPFLSPFTSPVLRQSQRWSTIYQRAVLLQGLPVLSGYIANEIPSFLAGLWESVLRAVPKKKTSHMKKRHRQMAGKALKDVKSLSKCPGCGEPKRSHVLCPTLIISLKDIKDQWAQAAIEKQKADAAATRH
;
A
#
# COMPACT_ATOMS: atom_id res chain seq x y z
N MET A 1 39.45 -1.64 -38.69
CA MET A 1 38.45 -0.56 -38.68
C MET A 1 37.14 -1.12 -39.20
N ALA A 2 36.13 -1.28 -38.34
CA ALA A 2 34.78 -1.66 -38.77
C ALA A 2 33.78 -0.90 -37.91
N VAL A 3 33.25 0.18 -38.47
CA VAL A 3 32.22 1.03 -37.85
C VAL A 3 30.89 0.32 -38.02
N ARG A 4 30.29 -0.11 -36.91
CA ARG A 4 28.90 -0.60 -36.90
C ARG A 4 28.00 0.56 -36.53
N HIS A 5 27.21 0.99 -37.51
CA HIS A 5 26.14 1.95 -37.35
C HIS A 5 25.11 1.40 -36.35
N ILE A 6 24.88 2.16 -35.27
CA ILE A 6 23.85 1.88 -34.28
C ILE A 6 22.56 2.47 -34.82
N SER A 7 21.69 1.60 -35.31
CA SER A 7 20.32 1.90 -35.70
C SER A 7 19.51 2.35 -34.47
N ALA A 8 18.89 3.52 -34.58
CA ALA A 8 18.00 4.08 -33.58
C ALA A 8 16.72 3.23 -33.49
N LEU A 9 16.52 2.57 -32.35
CA LEU A 9 15.22 2.00 -31.99
C LEU A 9 14.36 3.13 -31.40
N PRO A 10 13.08 3.27 -31.80
CA PRO A 10 12.20 4.25 -31.20
C PRO A 10 11.89 3.81 -29.77
N PHE A 11 12.20 4.70 -28.83
CA PHE A 11 11.90 4.59 -27.42
C PHE A 11 10.38 4.68 -27.22
N LEU A 12 9.68 3.55 -27.37
CA LEU A 12 8.27 3.44 -27.00
C LEU A 12 8.17 3.37 -25.48
N SER A 13 7.97 4.54 -24.87
CA SER A 13 7.59 4.67 -23.48
C SER A 13 6.18 4.11 -23.25
N PRO A 14 5.99 3.13 -22.34
CA PRO A 14 4.64 2.84 -21.85
C PRO A 14 4.30 3.91 -20.80
N PHE A 15 3.74 5.03 -21.27
CA PHE A 15 3.05 5.97 -20.39
C PHE A 15 1.68 5.37 -20.05
N THR A 16 1.67 4.38 -19.17
CA THR A 16 0.44 3.79 -18.63
C THR A 16 -0.19 4.78 -17.67
N SER A 17 -1.15 5.55 -18.19
CA SER A 17 -2.07 6.38 -17.42
C SER A 17 -2.75 5.58 -16.31
N PRO A 18 -2.67 5.97 -15.02
CA PRO A 18 -3.59 5.50 -14.00
C PRO A 18 -4.78 6.46 -13.98
N VAL A 19 -5.62 6.43 -15.02
CA VAL A 19 -6.90 7.13 -15.00
C VAL A 19 -7.99 6.09 -15.16
N LEU A 20 -8.97 6.14 -14.25
CA LEU A 20 -10.13 5.27 -14.09
C LEU A 20 -9.89 3.92 -13.39
N ARG A 21 -9.67 4.00 -12.08
CA ARG A 21 -10.29 3.03 -11.17
C ARG A 21 -10.73 3.70 -9.87
N GLN A 22 -11.63 4.67 -9.98
CA GLN A 22 -12.31 5.20 -8.80
C GLN A 22 -13.71 5.75 -9.16
N SER A 23 -14.57 4.88 -9.66
CA SER A 23 -15.99 5.23 -9.87
C SER A 23 -16.89 4.04 -9.55
N GLN A 24 -16.75 3.46 -8.36
CA GLN A 24 -17.69 2.41 -7.94
C GLN A 24 -17.76 2.28 -6.41
N ARG A 25 -17.91 3.40 -5.68
CA ARG A 25 -18.23 3.35 -4.23
C ARG A 25 -19.20 4.42 -3.74
N TRP A 26 -19.91 5.11 -4.62
CA TRP A 26 -20.86 6.16 -4.22
C TRP A 26 -22.33 5.86 -4.56
N SER A 27 -22.65 4.68 -5.13
CA SER A 27 -24.03 4.32 -5.48
C SER A 27 -24.83 3.66 -4.34
N THR A 28 -24.22 3.24 -3.24
CA THR A 28 -24.91 2.57 -2.13
C THR A 28 -25.23 3.46 -0.92
N ILE A 29 -24.88 4.75 -0.97
CA ILE A 29 -25.18 5.68 0.14
C ILE A 29 -26.52 6.40 -0.07
N TYR A 30 -27.00 6.57 -1.30
CA TYR A 30 -28.21 7.35 -1.59
C TYR A 30 -29.55 6.62 -1.42
N GLN A 31 -29.57 5.29 -1.21
CA GLN A 31 -30.83 4.54 -1.07
C GLN A 31 -31.34 4.38 0.38
N ARG A 32 -30.61 4.87 1.40
CA ARG A 32 -31.04 4.78 2.81
C ARG A 32 -31.43 6.11 3.45
N ALA A 33 -31.92 7.07 2.66
CA ALA A 33 -32.31 8.40 3.14
C ALA A 33 -33.83 8.70 3.08
N VAL A 34 -34.69 7.72 2.77
CA VAL A 34 -36.11 7.98 2.44
C VAL A 34 -37.12 7.41 3.47
N LEU A 35 -36.69 6.93 4.64
CA LEU A 35 -37.63 6.39 5.66
C LEU A 35 -37.56 7.06 7.04
N LEU A 36 -37.23 8.36 7.10
CA LEU A 36 -37.29 9.09 8.37
C LEU A 36 -37.84 10.52 8.18
N GLN A 37 -39.08 10.63 7.69
CA GLN A 37 -39.80 11.91 7.56
C GLN A 37 -41.01 12.01 8.48
N GLY A 38 -40.93 11.44 9.68
CA GLY A 38 -42.01 11.47 10.65
C GLY A 38 -41.47 11.68 12.05
N LEU A 39 -41.15 12.93 12.40
CA LEU A 39 -41.22 13.48 13.76
C LEU A 39 -41.13 15.01 13.67
N PRO A 40 -42.21 15.74 13.99
CA PRO A 40 -42.27 17.19 13.87
C PRO A 40 -41.58 17.90 15.04
N VAL A 41 -40.86 18.96 14.71
CA VAL A 41 -40.86 20.27 15.40
C VAL A 41 -40.79 20.21 16.94
N LEU A 42 -39.60 20.01 17.51
CA LEU A 42 -39.28 20.60 18.83
C LEU A 42 -37.76 20.67 19.16
N SER A 43 -36.91 21.12 18.24
CA SER A 43 -35.52 21.45 18.62
C SER A 43 -35.01 22.74 17.97
N GLY A 44 -35.88 23.75 17.88
CA GLY A 44 -35.49 25.13 17.63
C GLY A 44 -34.88 25.86 18.84
N TYR A 45 -34.38 25.12 19.85
CA TYR A 45 -33.81 25.67 21.09
C TYR A 45 -32.35 25.24 21.34
N ILE A 46 -31.65 24.74 20.33
CA ILE A 46 -30.17 24.70 20.37
C ILE A 46 -29.65 25.63 19.27
N ALA A 47 -30.17 26.86 19.25
CA ALA A 47 -29.47 27.96 18.63
C ALA A 47 -28.58 28.58 19.71
N ASN A 48 -27.30 28.71 19.36
CA ASN A 48 -26.39 29.72 19.90
C ASN A 48 -25.73 29.47 21.27
N GLU A 49 -25.05 28.35 21.46
CA GLU A 49 -23.75 28.43 22.15
C GLU A 49 -22.79 27.49 21.43
N ILE A 50 -22.36 27.86 20.21
CA ILE A 50 -21.12 27.30 19.67
C ILE A 50 -20.09 27.61 20.76
N PRO A 51 -19.53 26.60 21.47
CA PRO A 51 -18.61 26.87 22.56
C PRO A 51 -17.54 27.80 22.04
N SER A 52 -17.19 28.85 22.79
CA SER A 52 -16.22 29.88 22.36
C SER A 52 -14.90 29.28 21.87
N PHE A 53 -14.60 28.06 22.30
CA PHE A 53 -13.53 27.20 21.81
C PHE A 53 -13.64 26.81 20.32
N LEU A 54 -14.81 26.39 19.83
CA LEU A 54 -15.03 26.06 18.41
C LEU A 54 -14.93 27.32 17.54
N ALA A 55 -15.45 28.46 18.00
CA ALA A 55 -15.29 29.74 17.30
C ALA A 55 -13.81 30.12 17.15
N GLY A 56 -12.99 29.91 18.19
CA GLY A 56 -11.53 30.11 18.13
C GLY A 56 -10.81 29.14 17.19
N LEU A 57 -11.28 27.88 17.08
CA LEU A 57 -10.75 26.90 16.13
C LEU A 57 -11.04 27.31 14.67
N TRP A 58 -12.22 27.85 14.37
CA TRP A 58 -12.56 28.33 13.03
C TRP A 58 -11.70 29.53 12.62
N GLU A 59 -11.49 30.49 13.52
CA GLU A 59 -10.61 31.63 13.26
C GLU A 59 -9.16 31.18 13.07
N SER A 60 -8.69 30.19 13.84
CA SER A 60 -7.35 29.61 13.70
C SER A 60 -7.17 28.89 12.35
N VAL A 61 -8.17 28.13 11.90
CA VAL A 61 -8.12 27.40 10.62
C VAL A 61 -8.13 28.38 9.45
N LEU A 62 -8.96 29.43 9.51
CA LEU A 62 -9.00 30.47 8.48
C LEU A 62 -7.69 31.28 8.44
N ARG A 63 -7.05 31.51 9.60
CA ARG A 63 -5.74 32.19 9.68
C ARG A 63 -4.54 31.30 9.38
N ALA A 64 -4.66 29.96 9.46
CA ALA A 64 -3.57 29.01 9.23
C ALA A 64 -3.24 28.77 7.75
N VAL A 65 -3.90 29.46 6.82
CA VAL A 65 -3.59 29.36 5.39
C VAL A 65 -2.23 29.98 5.09
N PRO A 66 -1.34 29.29 4.33
CA PRO A 66 -0.06 29.85 3.91
C PRO A 66 -0.26 31.21 3.23
N LYS A 67 0.26 32.28 3.86
CA LYS A 67 0.07 33.65 3.37
C LYS A 67 0.63 33.88 1.96
N LYS A 68 1.68 33.13 1.59
CA LYS A 68 2.42 33.27 0.32
C LYS A 68 2.86 31.91 -0.21
N LYS A 69 2.92 31.78 -1.53
CA LYS A 69 3.46 30.59 -2.23
C LYS A 69 4.96 30.45 -1.93
N THR A 70 5.42 29.24 -1.65
CA THR A 70 6.85 28.97 -1.43
C THR A 70 7.65 29.07 -2.75
N SER A 71 8.85 29.62 -2.71
CA SER A 71 9.75 29.65 -3.87
C SER A 71 10.22 28.25 -4.30
N HIS A 72 10.64 28.12 -5.56
CA HIS A 72 11.16 26.86 -6.10
C HIS A 72 12.36 26.35 -5.27
N MET A 73 13.28 27.23 -4.89
CA MET A 73 14.43 26.91 -4.05
C MET A 73 14.01 26.33 -2.69
N LYS A 74 13.10 27.01 -1.97
CA LYS A 74 12.60 26.53 -0.66
C LYS A 74 11.89 25.18 -0.76
N LYS A 75 11.15 24.95 -1.86
CA LYS A 75 10.52 23.65 -2.14
C LYS A 75 11.56 22.55 -2.37
N ARG A 76 12.57 22.80 -3.22
CA ARG A 76 13.63 21.83 -3.53
C ARG A 76 14.46 21.46 -2.31
N HIS A 77 14.89 22.43 -1.49
CA HIS A 77 15.64 22.14 -0.26
C HIS A 77 14.81 21.31 0.71
N ARG A 78 13.53 21.64 0.90
CA ARG A 78 12.65 20.84 1.76
C ARG A 78 12.44 19.42 1.24
N GLN A 79 12.37 19.22 -0.07
CA GLN A 79 12.05 17.93 -0.67
C GLN A 79 13.28 17.04 -0.87
N MET A 80 14.42 17.60 -1.24
CA MET A 80 15.56 16.84 -1.76
C MET A 80 16.81 16.89 -0.86
N ALA A 81 16.96 17.90 -0.01
CA ALA A 81 18.14 17.98 0.85
C ALA A 81 18.08 16.87 1.92
N GLY A 82 19.01 15.93 1.85
CA GLY A 82 19.13 14.81 2.81
C GLY A 82 18.00 13.77 2.77
N LYS A 83 17.07 13.88 1.81
CA LYS A 83 15.92 12.97 1.64
C LYS A 83 16.07 12.03 0.45
N ALA A 84 17.28 11.91 -0.09
CA ALA A 84 17.57 10.97 -1.15
C ALA A 84 17.37 9.52 -0.65
N LEU A 85 16.91 8.64 -1.54
CA LEU A 85 16.84 7.22 -1.26
C LEU A 85 18.27 6.71 -1.06
N LYS A 86 18.53 6.07 0.07
CA LYS A 86 19.84 5.52 0.38
C LYS A 86 20.02 4.21 -0.38
N ASP A 87 21.17 4.04 -1.03
CA ASP A 87 21.51 2.78 -1.68
C ASP A 87 21.69 1.68 -0.64
N VAL A 88 21.05 0.54 -0.88
CA VAL A 88 21.21 -0.65 -0.04
C VAL A 88 22.50 -1.34 -0.47
N LYS A 89 23.55 -1.27 0.36
CA LYS A 89 24.85 -1.93 0.08
C LYS A 89 24.93 -3.36 0.61
N SER A 90 23.97 -3.78 1.43
CA SER A 90 23.95 -5.07 2.11
C SER A 90 23.30 -6.19 1.28
N LEU A 91 23.62 -6.27 -0.01
CA LEU A 91 23.15 -7.35 -0.89
C LEU A 91 24.27 -8.38 -1.08
N SER A 92 23.95 -9.64 -0.89
CA SER A 92 24.84 -10.78 -1.13
C SER A 92 24.10 -11.83 -1.98
N LYS A 93 24.84 -12.66 -2.72
CA LYS A 93 24.22 -13.77 -3.47
C LYS A 93 23.74 -14.87 -2.51
N CYS A 94 22.62 -15.49 -2.83
CA CYS A 94 22.11 -16.64 -2.08
C CYS A 94 22.89 -17.92 -2.47
N PRO A 95 23.37 -18.73 -1.51
CA PRO A 95 24.10 -19.96 -1.84
C PRO A 95 23.21 -21.07 -2.43
N GLY A 96 21.89 -21.01 -2.23
CA GLY A 96 20.95 -22.00 -2.77
C GLY A 96 20.50 -21.69 -4.19
N CYS A 97 19.86 -20.53 -4.39
CA CYS A 97 19.25 -20.14 -5.68
C CYS A 97 20.11 -19.21 -6.53
N GLY A 98 21.20 -18.66 -6.00
CA GLY A 98 22.04 -17.67 -6.70
C GLY A 98 21.47 -16.25 -6.79
N GLU A 99 20.21 -16.03 -6.43
CA GLU A 99 19.55 -14.72 -6.48
C GLU A 99 20.14 -13.72 -5.46
N PRO A 100 20.09 -12.40 -5.74
CA PRO A 100 20.49 -11.38 -4.78
C PRO A 100 19.53 -11.36 -3.58
N LYS A 101 20.09 -11.51 -2.39
CA LYS A 101 19.37 -11.41 -1.11
C LYS A 101 20.00 -10.35 -0.22
N ARG A 102 19.29 -9.94 0.84
CA ARG A 102 19.90 -9.16 1.93
C ARG A 102 20.81 -10.06 2.77
N SER A 103 21.97 -9.55 3.18
CA SER A 103 23.01 -10.36 3.83
C SER A 103 22.54 -11.09 5.10
N HIS A 104 21.75 -10.44 5.95
CA HIS A 104 21.26 -11.00 7.23
C HIS A 104 19.81 -11.51 7.18
N VAL A 105 19.25 -11.69 5.97
CA VAL A 105 17.88 -12.17 5.80
C VAL A 105 17.92 -13.46 4.99
N LEU A 106 17.03 -14.39 5.35
CA LEU A 106 16.80 -15.59 4.55
C LEU A 106 16.25 -15.20 3.18
N CYS A 107 16.62 -15.97 2.16
CA CYS A 107 16.20 -15.70 0.80
C CYS A 107 14.70 -15.99 0.65
N PRO A 108 13.89 -15.06 0.11
CA PRO A 108 12.44 -15.25 -0.02
C PRO A 108 12.08 -16.49 -0.84
N THR A 109 12.80 -16.74 -1.94
CA THR A 109 12.54 -17.88 -2.83
C THR A 109 12.83 -19.21 -2.15
N LEU A 110 13.96 -19.33 -1.45
CA LEU A 110 14.26 -20.54 -0.67
C LEU A 110 13.26 -20.81 0.45
N ILE A 111 12.78 -19.77 1.13
CA ILE A 111 11.80 -19.94 2.21
C ILE A 111 10.50 -20.54 1.68
N ILE A 112 10.07 -20.17 0.48
CA ILE A 112 8.86 -20.70 -0.14
C ILE A 112 9.05 -22.20 -0.40
N SER A 113 10.11 -22.57 -1.12
CA SER A 113 10.39 -23.98 -1.43
C SER A 113 10.56 -24.85 -0.18
N LEU A 114 11.19 -24.33 0.89
CA LEU A 114 11.34 -25.06 2.15
C LEU A 114 10.00 -25.29 2.87
N LYS A 115 9.05 -24.36 2.77
CA LYS A 115 7.71 -24.54 3.34
C LYS A 115 6.96 -25.63 2.59
N ASP A 116 7.01 -25.61 1.25
CA ASP A 116 6.34 -26.60 0.42
C ASP A 116 6.83 -28.03 0.74
N ILE A 117 8.15 -28.22 0.88
CA ILE A 117 8.75 -29.50 1.26
C ILE A 117 8.30 -29.94 2.66
N LYS A 118 8.27 -29.01 3.63
CA LYS A 118 7.82 -29.30 4.99
C LYS A 118 6.36 -29.76 5.02
N ASP A 119 5.51 -29.11 4.22
CA ASP A 119 4.09 -29.42 4.14
C ASP A 119 3.85 -30.78 3.46
N GLN A 120 4.62 -31.11 2.42
CA GLN A 120 4.61 -32.44 1.79
C GLN A 120 4.98 -33.55 2.78
N TRP A 121 6.02 -33.36 3.59
CA TRP A 121 6.40 -34.34 4.61
C TRP A 121 5.34 -34.50 5.70
N ALA A 122 4.69 -33.40 6.10
CA ALA A 122 3.58 -33.45 7.05
C ALA A 122 2.39 -34.24 6.48
N GLN A 123 2.04 -34.03 5.21
CA GLN A 123 0.98 -34.77 4.53
C GLN A 123 1.31 -36.27 4.41
N ALA A 124 2.53 -36.61 3.99
CA ALA A 124 2.97 -38.00 3.89
C ALA A 124 2.93 -38.73 5.24
N ALA A 125 3.27 -38.04 6.34
CA ALA A 125 3.17 -38.61 7.68
C ALA A 125 1.71 -38.89 8.08
N ILE A 126 0.78 -37.98 7.76
CA ILE A 126 -0.65 -38.15 8.00
C ILE A 126 -1.21 -39.32 7.18
N GLU A 127 -0.82 -39.43 5.91
CA GLU A 127 -1.24 -40.53 5.03
C GLU A 127 -0.75 -41.88 5.54
N LYS A 128 0.50 -41.95 6.00
CA LYS A 128 1.04 -43.18 6.61
C LYS A 128 0.26 -43.59 7.86
N GLN A 129 -0.03 -42.64 8.76
CA GLN A 129 -0.84 -42.90 9.95
C GLN A 129 -2.25 -43.39 9.59
N LYS A 130 -2.86 -42.83 8.54
CA LYS A 130 -4.17 -43.30 8.03
C LYS A 130 -4.09 -44.71 7.47
N ALA A 131 -3.02 -45.05 6.75
CA ALA A 131 -2.81 -46.40 6.22
C ALA A 131 -2.60 -47.43 7.35
N ASP A 132 -1.77 -47.12 8.34
CA ASP A 132 -1.52 -47.97 9.51
C ASP A 132 -2.81 -48.18 10.35
N ALA A 133 -3.59 -47.11 10.55
CA ALA A 133 -4.88 -47.17 11.22
C ALA A 133 -5.95 -47.95 10.43
N ALA A 134 -5.88 -47.96 9.09
CA ALA A 134 -6.76 -48.78 8.26
C ALA A 134 -6.37 -50.26 8.35
N ALA A 135 -5.08 -50.58 8.37
CA ALA A 135 -4.58 -51.95 8.53
C ALA A 135 -4.98 -52.58 9.87
N THR A 136 -5.12 -51.77 10.93
CA THR A 136 -5.51 -52.24 12.27
C THR A 136 -7.03 -52.51 12.41
N ARG A 137 -7.87 -52.05 11.46
CA ARG A 137 -9.34 -52.22 11.52
C ARG A 137 -9.87 -53.48 10.81
N HIS A 138 -9.00 -54.25 10.17
CA HIS A 138 -9.31 -55.55 9.59
C HIS A 138 -8.88 -56.67 10.54
#